data_AF-A0A0L8G160-F1
#
_entry.id   AF-A0A0L8G160-F1
#
_cell.length_a   1.000
_cell.length_b   1.000
_cell.length_c   1.000
_cell.angle_alpha   90.00
_cell.angle_beta   90.00
_cell.angle_gamma   90.00
#
_symmetry.space_group_name_H-M   'P 1'
#
loop_
_entity.id
_entity.type
_entity.pdbx_description
1 polymer ?
#
loop_
_entity_poly.entity_id
_entity_poly.type
_entity_poly.pdbx_seq_one_letter_code
_entity_poly.pdbx_strand_id
1 'polypeptide(L)'
;MVFIIEGTLMTWEEILPHISNVKKQGTMQFLYQYKKYKDEKNYPFYWGDETEYSLIRFDHEERVVQLSLTSTSFFGSPQVQALESSVWTSEYGEFMMEGKPRNPFGAAITDLNHTEEHFIERRKAIKQFLGPNESLVSLTAFPRLGCPNFTFPSYEVNKHPTELHKSVFVADAALCSQLPLFV
;
A
#
# COMPACT_ATOMS: atom_id res chain seq x y z
N MET A 1 3.78 -0.18 -9.76
CA MET A 1 4.01 -1.12 -8.64
C MET A 1 5.50 -1.37 -8.49
N VAL A 2 6.05 -1.02 -7.34
CA VAL A 2 7.42 -1.40 -6.97
C VAL A 2 7.36 -2.87 -6.58
N PHE A 3 7.85 -3.74 -7.44
CA PHE A 3 8.18 -5.09 -7.02
C PHE A 3 9.48 -4.96 -6.21
N ILE A 4 9.45 -5.37 -4.95
CA ILE A 4 10.69 -5.54 -4.20
C ILE A 4 11.36 -6.77 -4.81
N ILE A 5 12.30 -6.52 -5.71
CA ILE A 5 13.19 -7.53 -6.25
C ILE A 5 14.40 -7.55 -5.31
N GLU A 6 14.91 -8.73 -5.00
CA GLU A 6 16.11 -8.95 -4.17
C GLU A 6 17.19 -7.88 -4.44
N GLY A 7 17.66 -7.23 -3.37
CA GLY A 7 18.69 -6.19 -3.48
C GLY A 7 19.01 -5.54 -2.13
N THR A 8 20.19 -4.93 -2.05
CA THR A 8 20.60 -4.12 -0.90
C THR A 8 20.17 -2.68 -1.13
N LEU A 9 19.43 -2.11 -0.19
CA LEU A 9 19.07 -0.70 -0.21
C LEU A 9 20.27 0.16 0.20
N MET A 10 20.39 1.32 -0.45
CA MET A 10 21.40 2.33 -0.11
C MET A 10 20.80 3.36 0.85
N THR A 11 21.55 3.75 1.87
CA THR A 11 21.20 4.92 2.68
C THR A 11 21.26 6.20 1.84
N TRP A 12 20.75 7.30 2.42
CA TRP A 12 20.86 8.62 1.79
C TRP A 12 22.32 8.97 1.46
N GLU A 13 23.23 8.77 2.41
CA GLU A 13 24.65 9.08 2.24
C GLU A 13 25.32 8.21 1.17
N GLU A 14 24.92 6.94 1.08
CA GLU A 14 25.43 5.99 0.10
C GLU A 14 24.96 6.31 -1.33
N ILE A 15 23.70 6.74 -1.52
CA ILE A 15 23.17 7.02 -2.85
C ILE A 15 23.64 8.37 -3.42
N LEU A 16 24.00 9.35 -2.57
CA LEU A 16 24.46 10.69 -2.97
C LEU A 16 25.45 10.71 -4.16
N PRO A 17 26.58 9.97 -4.13
CA PRO A 17 27.54 9.97 -5.24
C PRO A 17 26.96 9.37 -6.54
N HIS A 18 25.91 8.56 -6.44
CA HIS A 18 25.29 7.87 -7.58
C HIS A 18 24.12 8.62 -8.20
N ILE A 19 23.55 9.64 -7.54
CA ILE A 19 22.35 10.38 -8.01
C ILE A 19 22.49 10.85 -9.46
N SER A 20 23.63 11.42 -9.83
CA SER A 20 23.87 11.89 -11.20
C SER A 20 23.80 10.75 -12.22
N ASN A 21 24.39 9.61 -11.88
CA ASN A 21 24.33 8.42 -12.72
C ASN A 21 22.91 7.85 -12.81
N VAL A 22 22.18 7.75 -11.69
CA VAL A 22 20.78 7.30 -11.66
C VAL A 22 19.90 8.15 -12.58
N LYS A 23 20.01 9.48 -12.49
CA LYS A 23 19.27 10.42 -13.36
C LYS A 23 19.62 10.24 -14.83
N LYS A 24 20.92 10.09 -15.13
CA LYS A 24 21.39 9.84 -16.50
C LYS A 24 20.83 8.53 -17.06
N GLN A 25 20.91 7.44 -16.30
CA GLN A 25 20.38 6.13 -16.71
C GLN A 25 18.87 6.17 -16.89
N GLY A 26 18.13 6.76 -15.95
CA GLY A 26 16.68 6.92 -16.05
C GLY A 26 16.26 7.73 -17.28
N THR A 27 17.00 8.80 -17.60
CA THR A 27 16.77 9.59 -18.83
C THR A 27 17.00 8.75 -20.08
N MET A 28 18.08 7.96 -20.12
CA MET A 28 18.39 7.09 -21.26
C MET A 28 17.33 5.99 -21.44
N GLN A 29 16.89 5.36 -20.34
CA GLN A 29 15.81 4.37 -20.34
C GLN A 29 14.51 4.98 -20.85
N PHE A 30 14.14 6.16 -20.37
CA PHE A 30 12.97 6.90 -20.86
C PHE A 30 13.07 7.18 -22.36
N LEU A 31 14.19 7.73 -22.83
CA LEU A 31 14.40 8.04 -24.25
C LEU A 31 14.34 6.77 -25.12
N TYR A 32 14.86 5.65 -24.63
CA TYR A 32 14.77 4.37 -25.32
C TYR A 32 13.32 3.92 -25.47
N GLN A 33 12.56 3.89 -24.38
CA GLN A 33 11.14 3.51 -24.39
C GLN A 33 10.32 4.44 -25.28
N TYR A 34 10.52 5.76 -25.17
CA TYR A 34 9.85 6.74 -26.01
C TYR A 34 10.14 6.50 -27.50
N LYS A 35 11.41 6.36 -27.89
CA LYS A 35 11.77 6.10 -29.29
C LYS A 35 11.18 4.79 -29.81
N LYS A 36 11.10 3.76 -28.97
CA LYS A 36 10.55 2.45 -29.32
C LYS A 36 9.05 2.50 -29.58
N TYR A 37 8.29 3.26 -28.78
CA TYR A 37 6.83 3.19 -28.76
C TYR A 37 6.10 4.44 -29.31
N LYS A 38 6.80 5.55 -29.56
CA LYS A 38 6.18 6.83 -29.99
C LYS A 38 5.33 6.75 -31.27
N ASP A 39 5.66 5.84 -32.18
CA ASP A 39 4.98 5.71 -33.47
C ASP A 39 4.05 4.47 -33.53
N GLU A 40 4.03 3.66 -32.46
CA GLU A 40 3.16 2.49 -32.39
C GLU A 40 1.70 2.93 -32.22
N LYS A 41 0.80 2.23 -32.93
CA LYS A 41 -0.61 2.56 -33.03
C LYS A 41 -1.44 1.34 -32.64
N ASN A 42 -2.73 1.56 -32.37
CA ASN A 42 -3.70 0.52 -32.04
C ASN A 42 -3.42 -0.20 -30.71
N TYR A 43 -2.95 0.53 -29.70
CA TYR A 43 -2.93 0.00 -28.34
C TYR A 43 -4.36 -0.27 -27.86
N PRO A 44 -4.64 -1.45 -27.31
CA PRO A 44 -5.92 -1.70 -26.67
C PRO A 44 -6.11 -0.74 -25.49
N PHE A 45 -7.33 -0.23 -25.33
CA PHE A 45 -7.68 0.63 -24.19
C PHE A 45 -7.95 -0.24 -22.97
N TYR A 46 -6.89 -0.52 -22.21
CA TYR A 46 -6.99 -1.15 -20.90
C TYR A 46 -6.95 -0.08 -19.81
N TRP A 47 -7.70 -0.32 -18.74
CA TRP A 47 -7.73 0.57 -17.59
C TRP A 47 -7.94 -0.23 -16.31
N GLY A 48 -7.81 0.41 -15.17
CA GLY A 48 -7.96 -0.22 -13.86
C GLY A 48 -7.94 0.85 -12.78
N ASP A 49 -8.32 0.45 -11.57
CA ASP A 49 -8.22 1.30 -10.38
C ASP A 49 -7.12 0.77 -9.43
N GLU A 50 -6.64 1.66 -8.57
CA GLU A 50 -5.91 1.30 -7.36
C GLU A 50 -6.62 2.03 -6.21
N THR A 51 -6.99 1.30 -5.16
CA THR A 51 -7.70 1.87 -4.00
C THR A 51 -6.95 1.53 -2.73
N GLU A 52 -6.66 2.57 -1.96
CA GLU A 52 -6.08 2.45 -0.63
C GLU A 52 -7.16 2.34 0.46
N TYR A 53 -6.83 1.59 1.50
CA TYR A 53 -7.70 1.31 2.61
C TYR A 53 -6.93 1.42 3.93
N SER A 54 -7.63 1.79 5.00
CA SER A 54 -7.16 1.65 6.36
C SER A 54 -7.82 0.45 7.03
N LEU A 55 -7.02 -0.38 7.68
CA LEU A 55 -7.45 -1.39 8.63
C LEU A 55 -7.77 -0.70 9.96
N ILE A 56 -8.99 -0.90 10.44
CA ILE A 56 -9.42 -0.40 11.75
C ILE A 56 -9.89 -1.55 12.63
N ARG A 57 -9.69 -1.40 13.93
CA ARG A 57 -10.22 -2.26 14.98
C ARG A 57 -11.20 -1.47 15.84
N PHE A 58 -12.34 -2.09 16.12
CA PHE A 58 -13.30 -1.62 17.10
C PHE A 58 -13.02 -2.26 18.46
N ASP A 59 -12.88 -1.42 19.48
CA ASP A 59 -12.94 -1.85 20.88
C ASP A 59 -14.29 -1.39 21.45
N HIS A 60 -15.24 -2.31 21.50
CA HIS A 60 -16.61 -2.00 21.92
C HIS A 60 -16.73 -1.75 23.43
N GLU A 61 -15.85 -2.37 24.23
CA GLU A 61 -15.82 -2.21 25.69
C GLU A 61 -15.31 -0.82 26.05
N GLU A 62 -14.15 -0.44 25.51
CA GLU A 62 -13.52 0.86 25.74
C GLU A 62 -14.10 1.99 24.88
N ARG A 63 -15.00 1.66 23.94
CA ARG A 63 -15.63 2.57 22.98
C ARG A 63 -14.61 3.37 22.17
N VAL A 64 -13.55 2.71 21.73
CA VAL A 64 -12.51 3.30 20.88
C VAL A 64 -12.43 2.61 19.53
N VAL A 65 -11.98 3.37 18.53
CA VAL A 65 -11.61 2.86 17.21
C VAL A 65 -10.15 3.19 16.99
N GLN A 66 -9.39 2.21 16.53
CA GLN A 66 -7.94 2.28 16.38
C GLN A 66 -7.53 1.77 14.99
N LEU A 67 -6.38 2.21 14.51
CA LEU A 67 -5.74 1.63 13.32
C LEU A 67 -5.13 0.28 13.67
N SER A 68 -5.47 -0.79 12.94
CA SER A 68 -4.90 -2.13 13.19
C SER A 68 -3.58 -2.27 12.46
N LEU A 69 -2.50 -2.55 13.20
CA LEU A 69 -1.14 -2.66 12.69
C LEU A 69 -0.83 -4.11 12.29
N THR A 70 -1.51 -4.58 11.24
CA THR A 70 -1.46 -5.98 10.80
C THR A 70 -1.28 -6.15 9.29
N SER A 71 -1.16 -5.07 8.51
CA SER A 71 -1.17 -5.13 7.04
C SER A 71 -0.12 -6.08 6.48
N THR A 72 1.10 -6.08 7.00
CA THR A 72 2.17 -6.97 6.51
C THR A 72 1.89 -8.44 6.81
N SER A 73 1.39 -8.71 8.02
CA SER A 73 1.03 -10.06 8.45
C SER A 73 -0.08 -10.67 7.58
N PHE A 74 -1.01 -9.82 7.09
CA PHE A 74 -2.07 -10.22 6.16
C PHE A 74 -1.52 -10.79 4.84
N PHE A 75 -0.49 -10.16 4.28
CA PHE A 75 0.04 -10.55 2.96
C PHE A 75 1.05 -11.69 3.00
N GLY A 76 1.49 -12.11 4.19
CA GLY A 76 2.22 -13.36 4.38
C GLY A 76 1.38 -14.61 4.11
N SER A 77 0.04 -14.50 4.07
CA SER A 77 -0.85 -15.64 3.82
C SER A 77 -0.94 -15.98 2.32
N PRO A 78 -0.63 -17.22 1.90
CA PRO A 78 -0.83 -17.68 0.53
C PRO A 78 -2.28 -17.54 0.03
N GLN A 79 -3.26 -17.54 0.94
CA GLN A 79 -4.68 -17.47 0.61
C GLN A 79 -5.07 -16.07 0.09
N VAL A 80 -4.46 -15.02 0.64
CA VAL A 80 -4.69 -13.64 0.20
C VAL A 80 -4.02 -13.41 -1.16
N GLN A 81 -2.81 -13.95 -1.35
CA GLN A 81 -2.09 -13.87 -2.62
C GLN A 81 -2.76 -14.67 -3.75
N ALA A 82 -3.49 -15.73 -3.41
CA ALA A 82 -4.25 -16.57 -4.34
C ALA A 82 -5.63 -16.00 -4.72
N LEU A 83 -6.00 -14.79 -4.25
CA LEU A 83 -7.25 -14.17 -4.67
C LEU A 83 -7.21 -13.83 -6.17
N GLU A 84 -8.10 -14.46 -6.93
CA GLU A 84 -8.19 -14.29 -8.39
C GLU A 84 -8.77 -12.93 -8.79
N SER A 85 -9.67 -12.36 -7.97
CA SER A 85 -10.34 -11.08 -8.28
C SER A 85 -9.43 -9.86 -8.16
N SER A 86 -8.40 -9.92 -7.31
CA SER A 86 -7.65 -8.74 -6.89
C SER A 86 -6.24 -9.07 -6.45
N VAL A 87 -5.32 -8.15 -6.71
CA VAL A 87 -3.98 -8.13 -6.11
C VAL A 87 -4.02 -7.14 -4.95
N TRP A 88 -3.36 -7.52 -3.85
CA TRP A 88 -3.26 -6.69 -2.67
C TRP A 88 -1.80 -6.53 -2.23
N THR A 89 -1.47 -5.35 -1.71
CA THR A 89 -0.15 -5.03 -1.17
C THR A 89 -0.26 -4.20 0.10
N SER A 90 0.77 -4.26 0.95
CA SER A 90 0.95 -3.27 2.02
C SER A 90 1.35 -1.95 1.42
N GLU A 91 0.99 -0.89 2.12
CA GLU A 91 1.43 0.47 1.83
C GLU A 91 2.31 1.00 2.98
N TYR A 92 2.69 2.26 2.88
CA TYR A 92 3.58 2.91 3.85
C TYR A 92 3.21 2.71 5.33
N GLY A 93 1.92 2.79 5.68
CA GLY A 93 1.44 2.50 7.04
C GLY A 93 1.18 1.02 7.27
N GLU A 94 1.52 0.49 8.46
CA GLU A 94 1.24 -0.91 8.85
C GLU A 94 -0.27 -1.20 9.04
N PHE A 95 -1.08 -0.16 8.94
CA PHE A 95 -2.54 -0.23 8.89
C PHE A 95 -3.10 0.01 7.48
N MET A 96 -2.26 0.22 6.47
CA MET A 96 -2.68 0.53 5.11
C MET A 96 -2.58 -0.69 4.19
N MET A 97 -3.58 -0.83 3.33
CA MET A 97 -3.61 -1.84 2.28
C MET A 97 -4.00 -1.17 0.97
N GLU A 98 -3.31 -1.50 -0.12
CA GLU A 98 -3.75 -1.19 -1.48
C GLU A 98 -4.38 -2.45 -2.08
N GLY A 99 -5.54 -2.28 -2.71
CA GLY A 99 -6.18 -3.32 -3.51
C GLY A 99 -6.41 -2.83 -4.93
N LYS A 100 -6.23 -3.72 -5.90
CA LYS A 100 -6.45 -3.45 -7.33
C LYS A 100 -6.91 -4.70 -8.09
N PRO A 101 -7.54 -4.57 -9.25
CA PRO A 101 -7.96 -5.73 -10.02
C PRO A 101 -6.72 -6.49 -10.51
N ARG A 102 -6.79 -7.83 -10.52
CA ARG A 102 -5.66 -8.67 -10.99
C ARG A 102 -5.40 -8.50 -12.48
N ASN A 103 -6.46 -8.39 -13.25
CA ASN A 103 -6.41 -8.12 -14.68
C ASN A 103 -6.97 -6.72 -14.94
N PRO A 104 -6.43 -5.97 -15.91
CA PRO A 104 -7.03 -4.71 -16.28
C PRO A 104 -8.43 -4.93 -16.85
N PHE A 105 -9.29 -3.93 -16.68
CA PHE A 105 -10.59 -3.87 -17.35
C PHE A 105 -10.41 -3.65 -18.84
N GLY A 106 -11.38 -4.17 -19.61
CA GLY A 106 -11.37 -4.11 -21.07
C GLY A 106 -11.72 -2.73 -21.63
N ALA A 107 -11.69 -2.68 -22.97
CA ALA A 107 -11.93 -1.46 -23.74
C ALA A 107 -13.42 -1.18 -24.02
N ALA A 108 -14.31 -2.11 -23.66
CA ALA A 108 -15.73 -1.95 -23.93
C ALA A 108 -16.34 -0.98 -22.92
N ILE A 109 -17.21 -0.07 -23.38
CA ILE A 109 -17.89 0.87 -22.48
C ILE A 109 -18.76 0.14 -21.44
N THR A 110 -19.21 -1.07 -21.75
CA THR A 110 -19.95 -1.93 -20.82
C THR A 110 -19.09 -2.41 -19.65
N ASP A 111 -17.76 -2.46 -19.81
CA ASP A 111 -16.84 -2.85 -18.73
C ASP A 111 -16.88 -1.86 -17.57
N LEU A 112 -17.25 -0.60 -17.82
CA LEU A 112 -17.48 0.42 -16.78
C LEU A 112 -18.61 0.01 -15.81
N ASN A 113 -19.62 -0.73 -16.28
CA ASN A 113 -20.76 -1.13 -15.46
C ASN A 113 -20.37 -2.17 -14.39
N HIS A 114 -19.25 -2.87 -14.56
CA HIS A 114 -18.77 -3.90 -13.64
C HIS A 114 -17.81 -3.35 -12.57
N THR A 115 -17.49 -2.06 -12.62
CA THR A 115 -16.52 -1.43 -11.69
C THR A 115 -16.95 -1.55 -10.23
N GLU A 116 -18.22 -1.23 -9.95
CA GLU A 116 -18.76 -1.31 -8.59
C GLU A 116 -18.81 -2.76 -8.08
N GLU A 117 -19.18 -3.70 -8.94
CA GLU A 117 -19.19 -5.14 -8.63
C GLU A 117 -17.79 -5.59 -8.20
N HIS A 118 -16.74 -5.20 -8.93
CA HIS A 118 -15.36 -5.49 -8.55
C HIS A 118 -14.96 -4.88 -7.21
N PHE A 119 -15.43 -3.67 -6.86
CA PHE A 119 -15.20 -3.09 -5.53
C PHE A 119 -15.86 -3.90 -4.41
N ILE A 120 -17.10 -4.32 -4.63
CA ILE A 120 -17.86 -5.13 -3.68
C ILE A 120 -17.18 -6.49 -3.50
N GLU A 121 -16.82 -7.16 -4.59
CA GLU A 121 -16.15 -8.45 -4.59
C GLU A 121 -14.80 -8.38 -3.89
N ARG A 122 -13.98 -7.37 -4.21
CA ARG A 122 -12.68 -7.14 -3.57
C ARG A 122 -12.83 -6.99 -2.06
N ARG A 123 -13.75 -6.15 -1.59
CA ARG A 123 -14.01 -6.00 -0.14
C ARG A 123 -14.54 -7.27 0.50
N LYS A 124 -15.42 -8.00 -0.17
CA LYS A 124 -15.95 -9.28 0.33
C LYS A 124 -14.84 -10.33 0.46
N ALA A 125 -13.97 -10.41 -0.54
CA ALA A 125 -12.86 -11.36 -0.60
C ALA A 125 -11.85 -11.13 0.52
N ILE A 126 -11.54 -9.87 0.86
CA ILE A 126 -10.58 -9.59 1.94
C ILE A 126 -11.22 -9.66 3.32
N LYS A 127 -12.53 -9.36 3.44
CA LYS A 127 -13.26 -9.35 4.72
C LYS A 127 -13.20 -10.70 5.45
N GLN A 128 -13.16 -11.83 4.74
CA GLN A 128 -13.10 -13.15 5.35
C GLN A 128 -11.80 -13.42 6.14
N PHE A 129 -10.75 -12.64 5.90
CA PHE A 129 -9.47 -12.75 6.60
C PHE A 129 -9.38 -11.81 7.80
N LEU A 130 -10.27 -10.82 7.90
CA LEU A 130 -10.25 -9.84 9.00
C LEU A 130 -10.69 -10.46 10.33
N GLY A 131 -10.14 -9.96 11.43
CA GLY A 131 -10.61 -10.32 12.77
C GLY A 131 -12.06 -9.92 13.04
N PRO A 132 -12.71 -10.49 14.08
CA PRO A 132 -14.13 -10.29 14.35
C PRO A 132 -14.54 -8.83 14.61
N ASN A 133 -13.60 -8.02 15.13
CA ASN A 133 -13.81 -6.59 15.39
C ASN A 133 -12.95 -5.71 14.48
N GLU A 134 -12.46 -6.25 13.36
CA GLU A 134 -11.69 -5.50 12.37
C GLU A 134 -12.54 -5.19 11.15
N SER A 135 -12.23 -4.07 10.51
CA SER A 135 -12.87 -3.66 9.27
C SER A 135 -11.88 -2.95 8.38
N LEU A 136 -12.17 -3.00 7.08
CA LEU A 136 -11.43 -2.31 6.04
C LEU A 136 -12.24 -1.11 5.56
N VAL A 137 -11.70 0.10 5.73
CA VAL A 137 -12.38 1.34 5.38
C VAL A 137 -11.57 2.14 4.36
N SER A 138 -12.26 2.79 3.42
CA SER A 138 -11.62 3.71 2.46
C SER A 138 -11.68 5.12 3.04
N LEU A 139 -10.83 5.38 4.03
CA LEU A 139 -10.66 6.70 4.65
C LEU A 139 -9.45 7.38 4.03
N THR A 140 -9.62 8.62 3.58
CA THR A 140 -8.50 9.45 3.11
C THR A 140 -7.57 9.85 4.26
N ALA A 141 -8.13 10.05 5.45
CA ALA A 141 -7.36 10.34 6.66
C ALA A 141 -8.06 9.75 7.87
N PHE A 142 -7.30 9.08 8.73
CA PHE A 142 -7.82 8.60 10.01
C PHE A 142 -7.93 9.78 10.99
N PRO A 143 -9.13 10.13 11.51
CA PRO A 143 -9.31 11.37 12.26
C PRO A 143 -8.48 11.51 13.53
N ARG A 144 -8.02 10.39 14.11
CA ARG A 144 -7.22 10.35 15.34
C ARG A 144 -5.76 9.97 15.10
N LEU A 145 -5.27 10.03 13.86
CA LEU A 145 -3.87 9.71 13.56
C LEU A 145 -2.94 10.58 14.45
N GLY A 146 -2.03 9.93 15.16
CA GLY A 146 -1.08 10.60 16.07
C GLY A 146 -1.66 11.09 17.42
N CYS A 147 -2.93 10.80 17.72
CA CYS A 147 -3.50 11.01 19.05
C CYS A 147 -3.12 9.86 20.00
N PRO A 148 -3.15 10.04 21.33
CA PRO A 148 -2.94 8.93 22.25
C PRO A 148 -3.86 7.73 21.94
N ASN A 149 -3.28 6.53 21.99
CA ASN A 149 -3.97 5.24 21.78
C ASN A 149 -4.63 5.08 20.39
N PHE A 150 -4.09 5.70 19.33
CA PHE A 150 -4.69 5.66 17.99
C PHE A 150 -4.45 4.37 17.20
N THR A 151 -3.51 3.52 17.63
CA THR A 151 -3.17 2.24 16.97
C THR A 151 -3.48 1.04 17.86
N PHE A 152 -3.64 -0.12 17.25
CA PHE A 152 -3.68 -1.42 17.92
C PHE A 152 -2.67 -2.39 17.27
N PRO A 153 -1.72 -2.97 18.04
CA PRO A 153 -1.42 -2.64 19.44
C PRO A 153 -1.10 -1.15 19.64
N SER A 154 -1.29 -0.67 20.87
CA SER A 154 -0.94 0.72 21.20
C SER A 154 0.56 0.84 21.39
N TYR A 155 1.16 1.83 20.75
CA TYR A 155 2.57 2.16 20.89
C TYR A 155 2.74 3.59 21.37
N GLU A 156 3.57 3.77 22.39
CA GLU A 156 4.03 5.09 22.80
C GLU A 156 5.12 5.57 21.85
N VAL A 157 5.14 6.88 21.61
CA VAL A 157 6.16 7.50 20.76
C VAL A 157 7.48 7.54 21.53
N ASN A 158 8.55 6.96 20.98
CA ASN A 158 9.85 7.00 21.64
C ASN A 158 10.68 8.18 21.10
N LYS A 159 10.87 9.20 21.93
CA LYS A 159 11.56 10.45 21.52
C LYS A 159 13.07 10.30 21.31
N HIS A 160 13.58 9.10 21.08
CA HIS A 160 15.00 8.84 20.86
C HIS A 160 15.41 9.15 19.41
N PRO A 161 16.62 9.70 19.19
CA PRO A 161 17.10 10.10 17.88
C PRO A 161 17.40 8.94 16.92
N THR A 162 17.22 7.69 17.36
CA THR A 162 17.42 6.44 16.61
C THR A 162 16.15 5.95 15.91
N GLU A 163 15.00 6.59 16.12
CA GLU A 163 13.78 6.33 15.35
C GLU A 163 13.90 6.83 13.91
N LEU A 164 13.18 6.17 12.99
CA LEU A 164 13.11 6.48 11.57
C LEU A 164 12.48 7.85 11.36
N HIS A 165 11.26 8.05 11.88
CA HIS A 165 10.53 9.31 11.67
C HIS A 165 10.84 10.37 12.72
N LYS A 166 11.34 9.97 13.90
CA LYS A 166 11.60 10.86 15.04
C LYS A 166 10.40 11.76 15.35
N SER A 167 9.21 11.24 15.06
CA SER A 167 7.96 11.98 15.20
C SER A 167 7.62 12.08 16.68
N VAL A 168 6.86 13.10 17.07
CA VAL A 168 6.37 13.24 18.46
C VAL A 168 4.93 12.76 18.65
N PHE A 169 4.28 12.27 17.57
CA PHE A 169 2.86 11.91 17.54
C PHE A 169 2.60 10.48 17.05
N VAL A 170 3.36 10.04 16.05
CA VAL A 170 3.29 8.72 15.40
C VAL A 170 4.55 7.95 15.74
N ALA A 171 4.40 6.77 16.35
CA ALA A 171 5.50 5.84 16.62
C ALA A 171 5.85 5.07 15.33
N ASP A 172 7.12 4.69 15.17
CA ASP A 172 7.59 3.95 13.99
C ASP A 172 6.87 2.59 13.78
N ALA A 173 6.29 2.02 14.84
CA ALA A 173 5.47 0.81 14.75
C ALA A 173 4.21 0.98 13.88
N ALA A 174 3.75 2.23 13.67
CA ALA A 174 2.64 2.53 12.76
C ALA A 174 3.04 2.43 11.28
N LEU A 175 4.33 2.25 10.99
CA LEU A 175 4.90 2.15 9.66
C LEU A 175 5.11 0.70 9.29
N CYS A 176 5.03 0.42 8.00
CA CYS A 176 5.31 -0.88 7.41
C CYS A 176 6.83 -1.17 7.38
N SER A 177 7.49 -1.03 8.54
CA SER A 177 8.95 -1.13 8.73
C SER A 177 9.51 -2.53 8.50
N GLN A 178 8.65 -3.54 8.40
CA GLN A 178 9.04 -4.90 7.99
C GLN A 178 9.43 -4.97 6.51
N LEU A 179 8.98 -4.00 5.70
CA LEU A 179 9.38 -3.85 4.32
C LEU A 179 10.51 -2.82 4.25
N PRO A 180 11.76 -3.23 3.91
CA PRO A 180 12.91 -2.33 3.92
C PRO A 180 12.73 -1.08 3.05
N LEU A 181 11.85 -1.14 2.04
CA LEU A 181 11.53 -0.01 1.17
C LEU A 181 10.97 1.21 1.93
N PHE A 182 10.28 0.98 3.05
CA PHE A 182 9.63 2.02 3.85
C PHE A 182 10.46 2.48 5.05
N VAL A 183 11.71 2.02 5.15
CA VAL A 183 12.64 2.25 6.27
C VAL A 183 13.83 3.09 5.83
#